data_AF-A0A529PRW6-F1
#
_entry.id   AF-A0A529PRW6-F1
#
_cell.length_a   1.000
_cell.length_b   1.000
_cell.length_c   1.000
_cell.angle_alpha   90.00
_cell.angle_beta   90.00
_cell.angle_gamma   90.00
#
_symmetry.space_group_name_H-M   'P 1'
#
loop_
_entity.id
_entity.type
_entity.pdbx_description
1 polymer ?
#
loop_
_entity_poly.entity_id
_entity_poly.type
_entity_poly.pdbx_seq_one_letter_code
_entity_poly.pdbx_strand_id
1 'polypeptide(L)' 'SFLLSELKRGFEIGFLLYLPFIVIDLIVTTILMAMGMSMVSPTVISVPFKIFLFVAIDGWSKLMHGLVLSYTLPGG' A
#
# COMPACT_ATOMS: atom_id res chain seq x y z
N SER A 1 -14.20 15.11 -20.17
CA SER A 1 -13.10 15.07 -19.17
C SER A 1 -13.03 13.67 -18.54
N PHE A 2 -12.75 12.64 -19.34
CA PHE A 2 -12.72 11.24 -18.87
C PHE A 2 -11.34 10.86 -18.30
N LEU A 3 -10.27 11.33 -18.94
CA LEU A 3 -8.90 11.07 -18.49
C LEU A 3 -8.63 11.61 -17.08
N LEU A 4 -9.15 12.80 -16.77
CA LEU A 4 -8.98 13.41 -15.45
C LEU A 4 -9.76 12.66 -14.36
N SER A 5 -10.97 12.17 -14.66
CA SER A 5 -11.77 11.40 -13.70
C SER A 5 -11.14 10.04 -13.40
N GLU A 6 -10.63 9.34 -14.42
CA GLU A 6 -9.93 8.05 -14.23
C GLU A 6 -8.60 8.23 -13.50
N LEU A 7 -7.84 9.30 -13.79
CA LEU A 7 -6.61 9.62 -13.05
C LEU A 7 -6.91 9.85 -11.56
N LYS A 8 -7.96 10.61 -11.25
CA LYS A 8 -8.36 10.88 -9.87
C LYS A 8 -8.77 9.59 -9.15
N ARG A 9 -9.58 8.75 -9.80
CA ARG A 9 -10.02 7.45 -9.26
C ARG A 9 -8.84 6.50 -9.02
N GLY A 10 -7.91 6.42 -9.97
CA GLY A 10 -6.69 5.63 -9.82
C GLY A 10 -5.81 6.12 -8.66
N PHE A 11 -5.69 7.43 -8.48
CA PHE A 11 -4.96 8.02 -7.36
C PHE A 11 -5.62 7.69 -6.01
N GLU A 12 -6.94 7.82 -5.89
CA GLU A 12 -7.68 7.50 -4.67
C GLU A 12 -7.50 6.03 -4.27
N ILE A 13 -7.61 5.10 -5.24
CA ILE A 13 -7.37 3.67 -5.01
C ILE A 13 -5.91 3.42 -4.59
N GLY A 14 -4.94 3.99 -5.31
CA GLY A 14 -3.52 3.87 -4.99
C GLY A 14 -3.17 4.41 -3.61
N PHE A 15 -3.78 5.52 -3.20
CA PHE A 15 -3.59 6.11 -1.88
C PHE A 15 -4.10 5.18 -0.76
N LEU A 16 -5.32 4.65 -0.90
CA LEU A 16 -5.89 3.71 0.08
C LEU A 16 -5.06 2.43 0.22
N LEU A 17 -4.55 1.91 -0.89
CA LEU A 17 -3.66 0.74 -0.89
C LEU A 17 -2.32 1.03 -0.22
N TYR A 18 -1.83 2.27 -0.26
CA TYR A 18 -0.55 2.65 0.30
C TYR A 18 -0.60 2.92 1.82
N LEU A 19 -1.76 3.27 2.37
CA LEU A 19 -1.98 3.51 3.81
C LEU A 19 -1.42 2.41 4.74
N PRO A 20 -1.72 1.12 4.58
CA PRO A 20 -1.19 0.08 5.47
C PRO A 20 0.34 0.00 5.44
N PHE A 21 0.98 0.31 4.31
CA PHE A 21 2.43 0.32 4.20
C PHE A 21 3.06 1.52 4.92
N ILE A 22 2.41 2.69 4.91
CA ILE A 22 2.81 3.85 5.71
C ILE A 22 2.77 3.50 7.20
N VAL A 23 1.70 2.82 7.65
CA VAL A 23 1.57 2.40 9.05
C VAL A 23 2.74 1.51 9.46
N ILE A 24 3.16 0.57 8.62
CA ILE A 24 4.35 -0.26 8.88
C ILE A 24 5.61 0.60 9.03
N ASP A 25 5.84 1.55 8.12
CA ASP A 25 7.03 2.42 8.19
C ASP A 25 7.06 3.23 9.49
N LEU A 26 5.93 3.80 9.89
CA LEU A 26 5.81 4.56 11.13
C LEU A 26 6.09 3.68 12.35
N ILE A 27 5.48 2.49 12.41
CA ILE A 27 5.69 1.55 13.52
C ILE A 27 7.17 1.15 13.60
N VAL A 28 7.77 0.71 12.49
CA VAL A 28 9.17 0.28 12.45
C VAL A 28 10.11 1.42 12.86
N THR A 29 9.85 2.64 12.38
CA THR A 29 10.64 3.82 12.75
C THR A 29 10.51 4.12 14.25
N THR A 30 9.30 4.10 14.82
CA THR A 30 9.11 4.35 16.25
C THR A 30 9.82 3.32 17.13
N ILE A 31 9.81 2.05 16.75
CA ILE A 31 10.50 0.98 17.48
C ILE A 31 12.02 1.16 17.39
N LEU A 32 12.56 1.41 16.21
CA LEU A 32 14.00 1.65 16.03
C LEU A 32 14.49 2.87 16.81
N MET A 33 13.71 3.96 16.79
CA MET A 33 14.00 5.16 17.56
C MET A 33 13.97 4.87 19.07
N ALA A 34 13.00 4.08 19.55
CA ALA A 34 12.91 3.67 20.96
C ALA A 34 14.08 2.77 21.39
N MET A 35 14.64 1.96 20.47
CA MET A 35 15.82 1.14 20.71
C MET A 35 17.15 1.92 20.65
N GLY A 36 17.11 3.22 20.33
CA GLY A 36 18.33 4.03 20.16
C GLY A 36 19.13 3.69 18.89
N MET A 37 18.54 2.93 17.97
CA MET A 37 19.21 2.48 16.74
C MET A 37 18.97 3.46 15.59
N SER A 38 19.65 4.61 15.63
CA SER A 38 19.57 5.63 14.55
C SER A 38 20.38 5.29 13.30
N MET A 39 21.34 4.37 13.41
CA MET A 39 22.29 4.03 12.34
C MET A 39 21.76 3.01 11.34
N VAL A 40 20.69 2.29 11.70
CA VAL A 40 20.02 1.34 10.80
C VAL A 40 18.85 2.06 10.15
N SER A 41 18.84 2.11 8.81
CA SER A 41 17.71 2.66 8.07
C SER A 41 16.43 1.85 8.35
N PRO A 42 15.36 2.48 8.86
CA PRO A 42 14.08 1.80 9.12
C PRO A 42 13.52 1.08 7.89
N THR A 43 13.82 1.58 6.70
CA THR A 43 13.39 1.01 5.42
C THR A 43 13.90 -0.41 5.22
N VAL A 44 15.12 -0.73 5.67
CA VAL A 44 15.69 -2.08 5.52
C VAL A 44 14.87 -3.11 6.30
N ILE A 45 14.32 -2.70 7.44
CA ILE A 45 13.44 -3.55 8.25
C ILE A 45 12.01 -3.52 7.70
N SER A 46 11.49 -2.36 7.30
CA SER A 46 10.10 -2.24 6.87
C SER A 46 9.79 -2.93 5.54
N VAL A 47 10.74 -2.97 4.60
CA VAL A 47 10.56 -3.60 3.27
C VAL A 47 10.14 -5.08 3.34
N PRO A 48 10.86 -5.98 4.05
CA PRO A 48 10.42 -7.37 4.16
C PRO A 48 9.06 -7.51 4.85
N PHE A 49 8.74 -6.68 5.85
CA PHE A 49 7.41 -6.68 6.49
C PHE A 49 6.29 -6.24 5.54
N LYS A 50 6.53 -5.23 4.70
CA LYS A 50 5.56 -4.79 3.68
C LYS A 50 5.28 -5.90 2.67
N ILE A 51 6.34 -6.56 2.18
CA ILE A 51 6.21 -7.67 1.22
C ILE A 51 5.47 -8.83 1.89
N PHE A 52 5.82 -9.18 3.13
CA PHE A 52 5.14 -10.21 3.90
C PHE A 52 3.65 -9.90 4.06
N LEU A 53 3.29 -8.69 4.52
CA LEU A 53 1.89 -8.28 4.67
C LEU A 53 1.15 -8.40 3.34
N PHE A 54 1.76 -7.91 2.25
CA PHE A 54 1.14 -7.90 0.94
C PHE A 54 0.88 -9.32 0.40
N VAL A 55 1.80 -10.25 0.62
CA VAL A 55 1.63 -11.66 0.26
C VAL A 55 0.63 -12.35 1.19
N ALA A 56 0.70 -12.10 2.51
CA ALA A 56 -0.16 -12.72 3.51
C ALA A 56 -1.65 -12.39 3.34
N ILE A 57 -1.97 -11.23 2.76
CA ILE A 57 -3.35 -10.84 2.46
C ILE A 57 -3.82 -11.21 1.05
N ASP A 58 -3.04 -11.96 0.28
CA ASP A 58 -3.25 -12.22 -1.15
C ASP A 58 -3.41 -10.91 -1.97
N GLY A 59 -2.54 -9.93 -1.69
CA GLY A 59 -2.64 -8.57 -2.22
C GLY A 59 -2.72 -8.52 -3.75
N TRP A 60 -1.91 -9.32 -4.46
CA TRP A 60 -1.96 -9.42 -5.92
C TRP A 60 -3.34 -9.84 -6.43
N SER A 61 -3.96 -10.85 -5.83
CA SER A 61 -5.28 -11.35 -6.22
C SER A 61 -6.36 -10.30 -5.98
N LYS A 62 -6.34 -9.63 -4.82
CA LYS A 62 -7.29 -8.58 -4.47
C LYS A 62 -7.20 -7.36 -5.39
N LEU A 63 -5.99 -6.94 -5.75
CA LEU A 63 -5.77 -5.84 -6.70
C LEU A 63 -6.33 -6.18 -8.08
N MET A 64 -5.98 -7.35 -8.62
CA MET A 64 -6.46 -7.77 -9.94
C MET A 64 -7.98 -7.94 -9.95
N HIS A 65 -8.56 -8.52 -8.91
CA HIS A 65 -10.00 -8.68 -8.79
C HIS A 65 -10.71 -7.32 -8.71
N GLY A 66 -10.21 -6.38 -7.92
CA GLY A 66 -10.76 -5.03 -7.80
C GLY A 66 -10.68 -4.24 -9.11
N LEU A 67 -9.59 -4.40 -9.87
CA LEU A 67 -9.45 -3.80 -11.20
C LEU A 67 -10.43 -4.40 -12.20
N VAL A 68 -10.55 -5.73 -12.27
CA VAL A 68 -11.49 -6.39 -13.18
C VAL A 68 -12.93 -5.99 -12.87
N LEU A 69 -13.34 -6.06 -11.60
CA LEU A 69 -14.68 -5.63 -11.17
C LEU A 69 -14.97 -4.16 -11.53
N SER A 70 -13.97 -3.30 -11.41
CA SER A 70 -14.10 -1.87 -11.72
C SER A 70 -14.39 -1.57 -13.19
N TYR A 71 -14.04 -2.48 -14.11
CA TYR A 71 -14.27 -2.36 -15.55
C TYR A 71 -15.40 -3.26 -16.07
N THR A 72 -15.73 -4.37 -15.38
CA THR A 72 -16.75 -5.33 -15.83
C THR A 72 -18.15 -5.04 -15.31
N LEU A 73 -18.31 -4.38 -14.16
CA LEU A 73 -19.61 -3.92 -13.70
C LEU A 73 -20.06 -2.73 -14.56
N PRO A 74 -21.16 -2.85 -15.35
CA PRO A 74 -21.73 -1.73 -16.06
C PRO A 74 -22.43 -0.84 -15.02
N GLY A 75 -21.75 0.22 -14.62
CA GLY A 75 -22.16 1.11 -13.53
C GLY A 75 -21.41 2.43 -13.56
N GLY A 76 -21.31 3.01 -14.76
CA GLY A 76 -21.00 4.39 -15.07
C GLY A 76 -21.80 4.78 -16.31
#